data_AF-A0A4P7HG44-F1
#
_entry.id   AF-A0A4P7HG44-F1
#
_cell.length_a   1.000
_cell.length_b   1.000
_cell.length_c   1.000
_cell.angle_alpha   90.00
_cell.angle_beta   90.00
_cell.angle_gamma   90.00
#
_symmetry.space_group_name_H-M   'P 1'
#
loop_
_entity.id
_entity.type
_entity.pdbx_description
1 polymer ?
#
loop_
_entity_poly.entity_id
_entity_poly.type
_entity_poly.pdbx_seq_one_letter_code
_entity_poly.pdbx_strand_id
1 'polypeptide(L)'
;MDIERTRRPWLLGLVSVGLLAIALVGLAVLGGRSLPERTGPPVEEIAVEQTRLEPGSIDLTLRNTGPDPVSVAQIFVNDAYVDFTGPDEPIGRLESARVRLDYPWQNGQPYLVSMLTSTGLVIEHDIPAAVETPATTASFFGLMALLGTYVGIIPVVLGMLFLPVMRAAGGRVVRILLAVTVGLLAFLAWEGTSEGFELAGRSGGAFGGTALVVLGAVLAFLGLTAVDQWLRSRRRSAAVQGASGLRLALMIAIGIGLHNLGEGLAIGSAYAVGELALGTFLVIGFAIQNTTEGLAVVAPLTERRPPLLTLLGLGLVAGAPAILGAVLGATVNNAELSALLLGVGVGAIVQVIVQIVPSLREPDGKSVAVSTLGGVSIGLLVMYATGLLVTA
;
A
#
# COMPACT_ATOMS: atom_id res chain seq x y z
N MET A 1 -49.74 -16.33 24.35
CA MET A 1 -49.64 -15.70 23.02
C MET A 1 -48.60 -14.59 23.17
N ASP A 2 -47.33 -15.00 23.27
CA ASP A 2 -46.21 -14.09 23.49
C ASP A 2 -45.49 -13.90 22.17
N ILE A 3 -45.76 -12.77 21.53
CA ILE A 3 -45.00 -12.32 20.36
C ILE A 3 -43.88 -11.44 20.89
N GLU A 4 -42.68 -12.01 20.88
CA GLU A 4 -41.41 -11.35 21.17
C GLU A 4 -41.27 -10.06 20.38
N ARG A 5 -41.29 -8.93 21.10
CA ARG A 5 -40.90 -7.63 20.56
C ARG A 5 -39.38 -7.58 20.46
N THR A 6 -38.82 -8.25 19.46
CA THR A 6 -37.42 -8.13 19.05
C THR A 6 -37.16 -6.71 18.51
N ARG A 7 -36.94 -5.76 19.42
CA ARG A 7 -36.41 -4.43 19.05
C ARG A 7 -35.01 -4.65 18.50
N ARG A 8 -34.86 -4.59 17.16
CA ARG A 8 -33.57 -4.67 16.45
C ARG A 8 -32.70 -3.44 16.82
N PRO A 9 -31.70 -3.55 17.71
CA PRO A 9 -30.88 -2.41 18.12
C PRO A 9 -30.08 -1.82 16.95
N TRP A 10 -29.81 -2.63 15.93
CA TRP A 10 -29.12 -2.24 14.69
C TRP A 10 -29.89 -1.23 13.84
N LEU A 11 -31.24 -1.28 13.84
CA LEU A 11 -32.05 -0.30 13.11
C LEU A 11 -31.99 1.08 13.78
N LEU A 12 -31.99 1.13 15.11
CA LEU A 12 -31.80 2.38 15.86
C LEU A 12 -30.40 2.95 15.65
N GLY A 13 -29.38 2.09 15.58
CA GLY A 13 -28.01 2.49 15.23
C GLY A 13 -27.92 3.10 13.83
N LEU A 14 -28.48 2.43 12.81
CA LEU A 14 -28.50 2.93 11.42
C LEU A 14 -29.27 4.24 11.29
N VAL A 15 -30.43 4.38 11.96
CA VAL A 15 -31.21 5.63 11.96
C VAL A 15 -30.42 6.76 12.64
N SER A 16 -29.72 6.48 13.73
CA SER A 16 -28.90 7.48 14.44
C SER A 16 -27.73 7.96 13.60
N VAL A 17 -27.04 7.04 12.89
CA VAL A 17 -25.97 7.37 11.95
C VAL A 17 -26.51 8.20 10.77
N GLY A 18 -27.66 7.81 10.23
CA GLY A 18 -28.31 8.56 9.14
C GLY A 18 -28.68 9.99 9.55
N LEU A 19 -29.26 10.17 10.74
CA LEU A 19 -29.59 11.49 11.28
C LEU A 19 -28.34 12.34 11.54
N LEU A 20 -27.26 11.73 12.06
CA LEU A 20 -25.99 12.44 12.28
C LEU A 20 -25.37 12.88 10.95
N ALA A 21 -25.37 12.02 9.94
CA ALA A 21 -24.88 12.36 8.60
C ALA A 21 -25.68 13.51 7.98
N ILE A 22 -27.02 13.48 8.08
CA ILE A 22 -27.89 14.57 7.60
C ILE A 22 -27.59 15.87 8.35
N ALA A 23 -27.43 15.82 9.68
CA ALA A 23 -27.11 17.00 10.48
C ALA A 23 -25.73 17.60 10.12
N LEU A 24 -24.71 16.76 9.92
CA LEU A 24 -23.37 17.19 9.51
C LEU A 24 -23.36 17.77 8.10
N VAL A 25 -24.08 17.15 7.15
CA VAL A 25 -24.25 17.70 5.78
C VAL A 25 -24.99 19.02 5.83
N GLY A 26 -26.06 19.11 6.63
CA GLY A 26 -26.81 20.36 6.84
C GLY A 26 -25.92 21.46 7.42
N LEU A 27 -25.08 21.14 8.41
CA LEU A 27 -24.13 22.07 9.02
C LEU A 27 -23.02 22.48 8.03
N ALA A 28 -22.53 21.57 7.18
CA ALA A 28 -21.54 21.88 6.16
C ALA A 28 -22.12 22.81 5.07
N VAL A 29 -23.35 22.57 4.61
CA VAL A 29 -24.01 23.39 3.59
C VAL A 29 -24.42 24.76 4.14
N LEU A 30 -25.00 24.80 5.34
CA LEU A 30 -25.43 26.06 5.97
C LEU A 30 -24.25 26.87 6.51
N GLY A 31 -23.26 26.19 7.09
CA GLY A 31 -22.02 26.78 7.59
C GLY A 31 -21.14 27.29 6.45
N GLY A 32 -21.03 26.54 5.34
CA GLY A 32 -20.28 26.98 4.17
C GLY A 32 -20.83 28.26 3.52
N ARG A 33 -22.13 28.52 3.66
CA ARG A 33 -22.78 29.76 3.17
C ARG A 33 -22.73 30.92 4.15
N SER A 34 -22.41 30.68 5.42
CA SER A 34 -22.38 31.71 6.47
C SER A 34 -20.98 32.16 6.85
N LEU A 35 -19.94 31.49 6.33
CA LEU A 35 -18.56 31.91 6.47
C LEU A 35 -18.29 33.16 5.61
N PRO A 36 -17.59 34.18 6.13
CA PRO A 36 -17.15 35.32 5.34
C PRO A 36 -16.31 34.88 4.14
N GLU A 37 -16.42 35.58 3.01
CA GLU A 37 -15.50 35.37 1.89
C GLU A 37 -14.05 35.54 2.35
N ARG A 38 -13.18 34.63 1.92
CA ARG A 38 -11.79 34.61 2.35
C ARG A 38 -11.10 35.89 1.85
N THR A 39 -10.65 36.72 2.78
CA THR A 39 -9.91 37.95 2.49
C THR A 39 -8.42 37.67 2.63
N GLY A 40 -7.76 37.36 1.52
CA GLY A 40 -6.33 37.05 1.44
C GLY A 40 -5.92 36.72 0.00
N PRO A 41 -4.61 36.62 -0.30
CA PRO A 41 -4.16 36.15 -1.61
C PRO A 41 -4.72 34.76 -1.90
N PRO A 42 -4.93 34.41 -3.19
CA PRO A 42 -5.35 33.06 -3.57
C PRO A 42 -4.30 32.04 -3.09
N VAL A 43 -4.77 30.89 -2.64
CA VAL A 43 -3.95 29.75 -2.23
C VAL A 43 -4.06 28.77 -3.38
N GLU A 44 -3.07 28.85 -4.26
CA GLU A 44 -2.98 28.03 -5.46
C GLU A 44 -2.07 26.83 -5.16
N GLU A 45 -2.59 25.62 -5.36
CA GLU A 45 -1.81 24.40 -5.26
C GLU A 45 -2.20 23.46 -6.40
N ILE A 46 -1.20 23.05 -7.20
CA ILE A 46 -1.36 22.07 -8.26
C ILE A 46 -0.48 20.87 -7.94
N ALA A 47 -1.07 19.68 -8.01
CA ALA A 47 -0.35 18.42 -8.03
C ALA A 47 -0.31 17.87 -9.46
N VAL A 48 0.83 17.31 -9.88
CA VAL A 48 0.93 16.54 -11.12
C VAL A 48 0.52 15.10 -10.82
N GLU A 49 -0.65 14.68 -11.30
CA GLU A 49 -1.17 13.31 -11.09
C GLU A 49 -0.53 12.30 -12.05
N GLN A 50 -0.13 12.75 -13.24
CA GLN A 50 0.47 11.87 -14.25
C GLN A 50 1.45 12.65 -15.13
N THR A 51 2.61 12.05 -15.38
CA THR A 51 3.56 12.47 -16.41
C THR A 51 3.57 11.41 -17.50
N ARG A 52 3.36 11.81 -18.76
CA ARG A 52 3.44 10.94 -19.92
C ARG A 52 4.45 11.49 -20.92
N LEU A 53 5.45 10.70 -21.21
CA LEU A 53 6.55 11.05 -22.10
C LEU A 53 6.35 10.30 -23.43
N GLU A 54 6.08 11.07 -24.48
CA GLU A 54 6.02 10.57 -25.86
C GLU A 54 7.14 11.24 -26.68
N PRO A 55 7.64 10.63 -27.76
CA PRO A 55 8.71 11.23 -28.55
C PRO A 55 8.38 12.67 -28.98
N GLY A 56 9.10 13.65 -28.43
CA GLY A 56 8.93 15.07 -28.74
C GLY A 56 7.90 15.83 -27.88
N SER A 57 7.24 15.18 -26.90
CA SER A 57 6.30 15.85 -26.01
C SER A 57 6.33 15.34 -24.57
N ILE A 58 5.98 16.23 -23.65
CA ILE A 58 5.73 15.92 -22.23
C ILE A 58 4.27 16.27 -21.94
N ASP A 59 3.45 15.27 -21.65
CA ASP A 59 2.05 15.44 -21.29
C ASP A 59 1.88 15.32 -19.77
N LEU A 60 1.38 16.37 -19.13
CA LEU A 60 1.11 16.43 -17.69
C LEU A 60 -0.39 16.44 -17.43
N THR A 61 -0.84 15.66 -16.44
CA THR A 61 -2.19 15.79 -15.87
C THR A 61 -2.08 16.54 -14.55
N LEU A 62 -2.57 17.78 -14.55
CA LEU A 62 -2.54 18.69 -13.41
C LEU A 62 -3.85 18.57 -12.64
N ARG A 63 -3.81 18.52 -11.31
CA ARG A 63 -5.00 18.59 -10.45
C ARG A 63 -4.86 19.73 -9.46
N ASN A 64 -5.89 20.55 -9.34
CA ASN A 64 -5.93 21.60 -8.34
C ASN A 64 -6.31 21.01 -6.98
N THR A 65 -5.34 20.96 -6.07
CA THR A 65 -5.52 20.50 -4.68
C THR A 65 -5.85 21.66 -3.73
N GLY A 66 -5.65 22.89 -4.20
CA GLY A 66 -5.94 24.12 -3.49
C GLY A 66 -7.44 24.47 -3.43
N PRO A 67 -7.80 25.42 -2.56
CA PRO A 67 -9.17 25.91 -2.44
C PRO A 67 -9.59 26.85 -3.58
N ASP A 68 -8.63 27.53 -4.22
CA ASP A 68 -8.88 28.58 -5.21
C ASP A 68 -8.54 28.10 -6.63
N PRO A 69 -9.25 28.56 -7.68
CA PRO A 69 -8.96 28.17 -9.07
C PRO A 69 -7.56 28.61 -9.51
N VAL A 70 -6.88 27.79 -10.29
CA VAL A 70 -5.50 28.07 -10.74
C VAL A 70 -5.42 28.12 -12.27
N SER A 71 -4.76 29.14 -12.80
CA SER A 71 -4.42 29.23 -14.22
C SER A 71 -2.91 29.21 -14.40
N VAL A 72 -2.41 28.27 -15.22
CA VAL A 72 -0.99 28.23 -15.60
C VAL A 72 -0.76 29.23 -16.73
N ALA A 73 0.15 30.18 -16.52
CA ALA A 73 0.47 31.24 -17.46
C ALA A 73 1.69 30.92 -18.33
N GLN A 74 2.69 30.24 -17.76
CA GLN A 74 3.93 29.88 -18.44
C GLN A 74 4.50 28.59 -17.87
N ILE A 75 5.18 27.80 -18.71
CA ILE A 75 5.91 26.60 -18.28
C ILE A 75 7.37 26.69 -18.71
N PHE A 76 8.24 26.16 -17.84
CA PHE A 76 9.68 26.02 -18.06
C PHE A 76 10.08 24.55 -17.91
N VAL A 77 11.07 24.11 -18.68
CA VAL A 77 11.73 22.80 -18.52
C VAL A 77 13.23 23.03 -18.47
N ASN A 78 13.89 22.73 -17.33
CA ASN A 78 15.32 22.98 -17.11
C ASN A 78 15.76 24.39 -17.57
N ASP A 79 15.07 25.42 -17.07
CA ASP A 79 15.30 26.84 -17.38
C ASP A 79 14.97 27.30 -18.81
N ALA A 80 14.47 26.42 -19.69
CA ALA A 80 14.00 26.79 -21.02
C ALA A 80 12.50 27.08 -21.03
N TYR A 81 12.09 28.18 -21.66
CA TYR A 81 10.67 28.45 -21.95
C TYR A 81 10.15 27.42 -22.96
N VAL A 82 8.99 26.84 -22.67
CA VAL A 82 8.36 25.85 -23.53
C VAL A 82 6.94 26.28 -23.87
N ASP A 83 6.59 26.16 -25.15
CA ASP A 83 5.21 26.31 -25.61
C ASP A 83 4.39 25.12 -25.10
N PHE A 84 3.21 25.43 -24.56
CA PHE A 84 2.30 24.40 -24.05
C PHE A 84 0.88 24.62 -24.54
N THR A 85 0.14 23.53 -24.67
CA THR A 85 -1.31 23.52 -24.88
C THR A 85 -1.96 23.07 -23.58
N GLY A 86 -2.83 23.89 -23.00
CA GLY A 86 -3.50 23.62 -21.72
C GLY A 86 -4.97 24.03 -21.72
N PRO A 87 -5.64 23.99 -20.55
CA PRO A 87 -7.04 24.42 -20.43
C PRO A 87 -7.19 25.94 -20.64
N ASP A 88 -8.25 26.35 -21.34
CA ASP A 88 -8.59 27.78 -21.52
C ASP A 88 -9.21 28.40 -20.25
N GLU A 89 -9.85 27.57 -19.42
CA GLU A 89 -10.47 27.98 -18.16
C GLU A 89 -9.55 27.66 -16.96
N PRO A 90 -9.62 28.44 -15.87
CA PRO A 90 -8.91 28.12 -14.63
C PRO A 90 -9.31 26.74 -14.12
N ILE A 91 -8.34 25.95 -13.65
CA ILE A 91 -8.57 24.63 -13.08
C ILE A 91 -9.27 24.83 -11.73
N GLY A 92 -10.55 24.46 -11.63
CA GLY A 92 -11.33 24.59 -10.41
C GLY A 92 -10.87 23.62 -9.32
N ARG A 93 -11.32 23.84 -8.08
CA ARG A 93 -10.95 22.99 -6.93
C ARG A 93 -11.29 21.52 -7.20
N LEU A 94 -10.30 20.64 -7.06
CA LEU A 94 -10.37 19.18 -7.33
C LEU A 94 -10.61 18.79 -8.78
N GLU A 95 -10.59 19.75 -9.70
CA GLU A 95 -10.63 19.46 -11.13
C GLU A 95 -9.23 19.09 -11.62
N SER A 96 -9.19 18.23 -12.64
CA SER A 96 -7.96 17.85 -13.33
C SER A 96 -8.00 18.36 -14.76
N ALA A 97 -6.87 18.86 -15.26
CA ALA A 97 -6.69 19.31 -16.64
C ALA A 97 -5.40 18.75 -17.22
N ARG A 98 -5.36 18.58 -18.55
CA ARG A 98 -4.16 18.12 -19.25
C ARG A 98 -3.41 19.30 -19.86
N VAL A 99 -2.10 19.25 -19.74
CA VAL A 99 -1.16 20.21 -20.32
C VAL A 99 -0.15 19.42 -21.15
N ARG A 100 -0.03 19.76 -22.42
CA ARG A 100 0.95 19.19 -23.35
C ARG A 100 2.06 20.20 -23.60
N LEU A 101 3.30 19.81 -23.36
CA LEU A 101 4.49 20.60 -23.65
C LEU A 101 5.17 20.02 -24.90
N ASP A 102 5.46 20.87 -25.88
CA ASP A 102 6.21 20.48 -27.07
C ASP A 102 7.72 20.57 -26.75
N TYR A 103 8.30 19.47 -26.26
CA TYR A 103 9.67 19.42 -25.76
C TYR A 103 10.42 18.15 -26.18
N PRO A 104 11.57 18.26 -26.89
CA PRO A 104 12.36 17.12 -27.32
C PRO A 104 13.23 16.57 -26.18
N TRP A 105 12.59 15.86 -25.24
CA TRP A 105 13.27 15.21 -24.14
C TRP A 105 14.19 14.06 -24.61
N GLN A 106 15.16 13.71 -23.76
CA GLN A 106 16.15 12.67 -24.00
C GLN A 106 16.02 11.57 -22.95
N ASN A 107 16.15 10.32 -23.39
CA ASN A 107 16.03 9.16 -22.51
C ASN A 107 17.09 9.17 -21.40
N GLY A 108 16.64 8.96 -20.16
CA GLY A 108 17.46 8.92 -18.95
C GLY A 108 17.90 10.28 -18.41
N GLN A 109 17.48 11.41 -19.01
CA GLN A 109 17.81 12.74 -18.50
C GLN A 109 16.79 13.20 -17.43
N PRO A 110 17.23 13.85 -16.35
CA PRO A 110 16.34 14.51 -15.40
C PRO A 110 15.79 15.82 -15.96
N TYR A 111 14.54 16.13 -15.61
CA TYR A 111 13.89 17.41 -15.94
C TYR A 111 13.18 17.99 -14.72
N LEU A 112 13.34 19.30 -14.51
CA LEU A 112 12.52 20.10 -13.62
C LEU A 112 11.51 20.88 -14.46
N VAL A 113 10.23 20.60 -14.27
CA VAL A 113 9.13 21.34 -14.90
C VAL A 113 8.60 22.38 -13.92
N SER A 114 8.80 23.65 -14.23
CA SER A 114 8.30 24.77 -13.41
C SER A 114 7.08 25.39 -14.08
N MET A 115 5.96 25.45 -13.36
CA MET A 115 4.70 26.01 -13.82
C MET A 115 4.44 27.34 -13.10
N LEU A 116 4.49 28.45 -13.85
CA LEU A 116 4.19 29.77 -13.33
C LEU A 116 2.69 30.04 -13.47
N THR A 117 2.01 30.33 -12.36
CA THR A 117 0.59 30.69 -12.35
C THR A 117 0.38 32.14 -12.77
N SER A 118 -0.87 32.49 -13.12
CA SER A 118 -1.26 33.87 -13.46
C SER A 118 -1.10 34.86 -12.29
N THR A 119 -1.02 34.36 -11.05
CA THR A 119 -0.79 35.18 -9.86
C THR A 119 0.70 35.35 -9.54
N GLY A 120 1.59 34.63 -10.23
CA GLY A 120 3.04 34.69 -10.07
C GLY A 120 3.63 33.63 -9.15
N LEU A 121 2.85 32.64 -8.70
CA LEU A 121 3.37 31.48 -7.96
C LEU A 121 4.07 30.52 -8.92
N VAL A 122 5.21 29.96 -8.50
CA VAL A 122 5.91 28.90 -9.24
C VAL A 122 5.65 27.57 -8.54
N ILE A 123 5.13 26.60 -9.29
CA ILE A 123 4.88 25.24 -8.83
C ILE A 123 5.81 24.31 -9.61
N GLU A 124 6.63 23.55 -8.90
CA GLU A 124 7.67 22.72 -9.50
C GLU A 124 7.31 21.24 -9.48
N HIS A 125 7.73 20.52 -10.52
CA HIS A 125 7.56 19.08 -10.66
C HIS A 125 8.84 18.44 -11.22
N ASP A 126 9.40 17.50 -10.47
CA ASP A 126 10.59 16.75 -10.87
C ASP A 126 10.24 15.52 -11.71
N ILE A 127 11.00 15.33 -12.79
CA ILE A 127 11.08 14.10 -13.57
C ILE A 127 12.50 13.56 -13.41
N PRO A 128 12.76 12.65 -12.45
CA PRO A 128 14.12 12.25 -12.09
C PRO A 128 14.89 11.55 -13.22
N ALA A 129 14.18 10.82 -14.09
CA ALA A 129 14.74 10.19 -15.28
C ALA A 129 13.65 10.01 -16.34
N ALA A 130 13.71 10.80 -17.41
CA ALA A 130 12.73 10.71 -18.48
C ALA A 130 12.86 9.41 -19.29
N VAL A 131 11.80 8.62 -19.34
CA VAL A 131 11.70 7.45 -20.21
C VAL A 131 10.34 7.43 -20.88
N GLU A 132 10.28 6.94 -22.12
CA GLU A 132 9.03 6.82 -22.86
C GLU A 132 8.00 6.04 -22.05
N THR A 133 6.83 6.64 -21.83
CA THR A 133 5.78 6.01 -21.03
C THR A 133 5.24 4.80 -21.80
N PRO A 134 5.25 3.59 -21.19
CA PRO A 134 4.78 2.39 -21.87
C PRO A 134 3.34 2.53 -22.33
N ALA A 135 3.05 2.15 -23.58
CA ALA A 135 1.68 2.02 -24.04
C ALA A 135 0.96 0.89 -23.27
N THR A 136 -0.30 1.12 -22.87
CA THR A 136 -1.15 0.14 -22.16
C THR A 136 -1.61 -0.99 -23.09
N THR A 137 -0.66 -1.82 -23.53
CA THR A 137 -0.87 -2.96 -24.42
C THR A 137 -1.00 -4.26 -23.64
N ALA A 138 -1.47 -5.33 -24.29
CA ALA A 138 -1.51 -6.65 -23.67
C ALA A 138 -0.12 -7.15 -23.21
N SER A 139 0.96 -6.77 -23.92
CA SER A 139 2.33 -7.11 -23.52
C SER A 139 2.75 -6.36 -22.25
N PHE A 140 2.29 -5.12 -22.05
CA PHE A 140 2.53 -4.38 -20.82
C PHE A 140 1.86 -5.05 -19.62
N PHE A 141 0.59 -5.44 -19.72
CA PHE A 141 -0.08 -6.19 -18.65
C PHE A 141 0.57 -7.56 -18.40
N GLY A 142 1.05 -8.22 -19.46
CA GLY A 142 1.84 -9.45 -19.35
C GLY A 142 3.14 -9.24 -18.58
N LEU A 143 3.86 -8.14 -18.83
CA LEU A 143 5.05 -7.75 -18.07
C LEU A 143 4.72 -7.50 -16.60
N MET A 144 3.63 -6.80 -16.30
CA MET A 144 3.20 -6.54 -14.92
C MET A 144 2.88 -7.84 -14.17
N ALA A 145 2.18 -8.77 -14.83
CA ALA A 145 1.91 -10.08 -14.25
C ALA A 145 3.21 -10.89 -14.01
N LEU A 146 4.18 -10.79 -14.94
CA LEU A 146 5.49 -11.41 -14.81
C LEU A 146 6.28 -10.81 -13.63
N LEU A 147 6.34 -9.48 -13.53
CA LEU A 147 6.98 -8.78 -12.40
C LEU A 147 6.34 -9.15 -11.07
N GLY A 148 5.00 -9.17 -10.98
CA GLY A 148 4.30 -9.63 -9.79
C GLY A 148 4.62 -11.09 -9.43
N THR A 149 4.92 -11.94 -10.42
CA THR A 149 5.37 -13.32 -10.17
C THR A 149 6.80 -13.37 -9.62
N TYR A 150 7.71 -12.55 -10.18
CA TYR A 150 9.10 -12.41 -9.75
C TYR A 150 9.25 -11.78 -8.37
N VAL A 151 8.33 -10.90 -7.98
CA VAL A 151 8.34 -10.22 -6.69
C VAL A 151 7.55 -11.00 -5.64
N GLY A 152 6.39 -11.54 -5.98
CA GLY A 152 5.52 -12.23 -5.02
C GLY A 152 5.81 -13.72 -4.90
N ILE A 153 5.48 -14.50 -5.94
CA ILE A 153 5.47 -15.97 -5.83
C ILE A 153 6.87 -16.55 -5.67
N ILE A 154 7.81 -16.17 -6.53
CA ILE A 154 9.15 -16.77 -6.55
C ILE A 154 9.87 -16.56 -5.22
N PRO A 155 9.98 -15.32 -4.70
CA PRO A 155 10.75 -15.05 -3.49
C PRO A 155 10.10 -15.69 -2.25
N VAL A 156 8.78 -15.60 -2.11
CA VAL A 156 8.07 -16.28 -1.01
C VAL A 156 8.38 -17.78 -1.03
N VAL A 157 8.24 -18.43 -2.18
CA VAL A 157 8.53 -19.87 -2.29
C VAL A 157 10.00 -20.17 -1.99
N LEU A 158 10.95 -19.35 -2.45
CA LEU A 158 12.37 -19.48 -2.11
C LEU A 158 12.61 -19.40 -0.60
N GLY A 159 11.96 -18.45 0.07
CA GLY A 159 12.00 -18.35 1.54
C GLY A 159 11.44 -19.60 2.22
N MET A 160 10.34 -20.14 1.70
CA MET A 160 9.73 -21.37 2.24
C MET A 160 10.64 -22.60 2.13
N LEU A 161 11.64 -22.59 1.23
CA LEU A 161 12.64 -23.67 1.12
C LEU A 161 13.51 -23.81 2.36
N PHE A 162 13.54 -22.82 3.26
CA PHE A 162 14.26 -22.90 4.55
C PHE A 162 13.56 -23.78 5.59
N LEU A 163 12.33 -24.24 5.34
CA LEU A 163 11.59 -25.08 6.27
C LEU A 163 12.38 -26.31 6.79
N PRO A 164 13.10 -27.10 5.99
CA PRO A 164 13.88 -28.24 6.50
C PRO A 164 14.96 -27.84 7.51
N VAL A 165 15.61 -26.69 7.29
CA VAL A 165 16.63 -26.13 8.20
C VAL A 165 15.97 -25.71 9.51
N MET A 166 14.81 -25.06 9.44
CA MET A 166 14.05 -24.65 10.64
C MET A 166 13.52 -25.85 11.43
N ARG A 167 13.17 -26.96 10.76
CA ARG A 167 12.75 -28.21 11.42
C ARG A 167 13.85 -28.89 12.21
N ALA A 168 15.11 -28.74 11.78
CA ALA A 168 16.24 -29.27 12.52
C ALA A 168 16.49 -28.51 13.83
N ALA A 169 15.83 -27.35 14.03
CA ALA A 169 16.00 -26.50 15.17
C ALA A 169 14.98 -26.81 16.29
N GLY A 170 15.42 -26.79 17.56
CA GLY A 170 14.55 -27.07 18.71
C GLY A 170 13.48 -25.99 18.96
N GLY A 171 12.48 -26.28 19.79
CA GLY A 171 11.34 -25.36 20.05
C GLY A 171 11.73 -23.95 20.53
N ARG A 172 12.86 -23.81 21.23
CA ARG A 172 13.43 -22.49 21.59
C ARG A 172 13.81 -21.68 20.34
N VAL A 173 14.43 -22.32 19.35
CA VAL A 173 14.82 -21.68 18.10
C VAL A 173 13.59 -21.34 17.27
N VAL A 174 12.58 -22.21 17.21
CA VAL A 174 11.30 -21.90 16.55
C VAL A 174 10.65 -20.65 17.13
N ARG A 175 10.66 -20.49 18.46
CA ARG A 175 10.14 -19.28 19.12
C ARG A 175 10.98 -18.04 18.78
N ILE A 176 12.31 -18.16 18.71
CA ILE A 176 13.18 -17.06 18.27
C ILE A 176 12.89 -16.70 16.81
N LEU A 177 12.70 -17.68 15.93
CA LEU A 177 12.37 -17.47 14.52
C LEU A 177 11.01 -16.78 14.35
N LEU A 178 9.99 -17.18 15.11
CA LEU A 178 8.70 -16.46 15.16
C LEU A 178 8.86 -15.03 15.69
N ALA A 179 9.79 -14.79 16.61
CA ALA A 179 10.06 -13.45 17.11
C ALA A 179 10.79 -12.59 16.07
N VAL A 180 11.75 -13.17 15.35
CA VAL A 180 12.38 -12.55 14.17
C VAL A 180 11.29 -12.18 13.17
N THR A 181 10.37 -13.09 12.84
CA THR A 181 9.22 -12.80 11.98
C THR A 181 8.40 -11.61 12.47
N VAL A 182 8.10 -11.50 13.77
CA VAL A 182 7.38 -10.33 14.31
C VAL A 182 8.19 -9.05 14.13
N GLY A 183 9.51 -9.10 14.31
CA GLY A 183 10.40 -7.98 14.04
C GLY A 183 10.39 -7.55 12.56
N LEU A 184 10.49 -8.52 11.64
CA LEU A 184 10.41 -8.27 10.20
C LEU A 184 9.09 -7.59 9.83
N LEU A 185 7.97 -8.17 10.26
CA LEU A 185 6.61 -7.66 10.01
C LEU A 185 6.38 -6.27 10.64
N ALA A 186 6.93 -6.01 11.82
CA ALA A 186 6.81 -4.70 12.46
C ALA A 186 7.53 -3.60 11.67
N PHE A 187 8.69 -3.91 11.08
CA PHE A 187 9.38 -3.00 10.18
C PHE A 187 8.57 -2.75 8.90
N LEU A 188 8.03 -3.79 8.28
CA LEU A 188 7.19 -3.67 7.08
C LEU A 188 5.94 -2.82 7.34
N ALA A 189 5.31 -2.98 8.51
CA ALA A 189 4.19 -2.13 8.88
C ALA A 189 4.59 -0.64 9.01
N TRP A 190 5.80 -0.36 9.50
CA TRP A 190 6.33 1.00 9.58
C TRP A 190 6.63 1.58 8.20
N GLU A 191 7.32 0.83 7.35
CA GLU A 191 7.69 1.22 5.99
C GLU A 191 6.44 1.49 5.14
N GLY A 192 5.51 0.52 5.08
CA GLY A 192 4.26 0.70 4.34
C GLY A 192 3.37 1.83 4.87
N THR A 193 3.44 2.15 6.17
CA THR A 193 2.76 3.34 6.72
C THR A 193 3.41 4.63 6.23
N SER A 194 4.74 4.67 6.26
CA SER A 194 5.53 5.84 5.87
C SER A 194 5.34 6.14 4.39
N GLU A 195 5.47 5.13 3.53
CA GLU A 195 5.22 5.22 2.09
C GLU A 195 3.77 5.63 1.78
N GLY A 196 2.80 5.00 2.46
CA GLY A 196 1.39 5.35 2.30
C GLY A 196 1.12 6.82 2.63
N PHE A 197 1.72 7.34 3.70
CA PHE A 197 1.58 8.75 4.08
C PHE A 197 2.30 9.70 3.12
N GLU A 198 3.46 9.32 2.61
CA GLU A 198 4.19 10.11 1.62
C GLU A 198 3.42 10.20 0.29
N LEU A 199 2.92 9.07 -0.21
CA LEU A 199 2.09 9.00 -1.40
C LEU A 199 0.78 9.80 -1.23
N ALA A 200 0.16 9.66 -0.07
CA ALA A 200 -1.01 10.46 0.30
C ALA A 200 -0.71 11.96 0.32
N GLY A 201 0.45 12.37 0.86
CA GLY A 201 0.87 13.76 0.96
C GLY A 201 1.04 14.43 -0.41
N ARG A 202 1.59 13.69 -1.39
CA ARG A 202 1.76 14.18 -2.77
C ARG A 202 0.45 14.46 -3.51
N SER A 203 -0.64 13.78 -3.12
CA SER A 203 -1.89 13.82 -3.89
C SER A 203 -2.86 14.94 -3.51
N GLY A 204 -2.63 15.65 -2.39
CA GLY A 204 -3.45 16.79 -1.92
C GLY A 204 -4.97 16.54 -1.91
N GLY A 205 -5.42 15.28 -1.92
CA GLY A 205 -6.80 14.91 -2.21
C GLY A 205 -7.78 15.39 -1.14
N ALA A 206 -8.98 15.82 -1.57
CA ALA A 206 -10.03 16.35 -0.70
C ALA A 206 -10.55 15.40 0.39
N PHE A 207 -10.29 14.09 0.25
CA PHE A 207 -10.65 13.08 1.24
C PHE A 207 -9.56 12.89 2.32
N GLY A 208 -8.47 13.68 2.28
CA GLY A 208 -7.36 13.59 3.20
C GLY A 208 -6.61 12.28 3.02
N GLY A 209 -5.69 12.20 2.04
CA GLY A 209 -5.04 10.95 1.64
C GLY A 209 -4.47 10.13 2.82
N THR A 210 -3.96 10.77 3.86
CA THR A 210 -3.44 10.11 5.07
C THR A 210 -4.55 9.39 5.86
N ALA A 211 -5.75 9.97 5.90
CA ALA A 211 -6.92 9.34 6.48
C ALA A 211 -7.35 8.08 5.72
N LEU A 212 -7.14 8.03 4.39
CA LEU A 212 -7.40 6.82 3.60
C LEU A 212 -6.44 5.69 3.94
N VAL A 213 -5.15 5.98 4.17
CA VAL A 213 -4.18 4.98 4.65
C VAL A 213 -4.64 4.40 5.99
N VAL A 214 -5.00 5.27 6.94
CA VAL A 214 -5.48 4.84 8.27
C VAL A 214 -6.78 4.05 8.16
N LEU A 215 -7.73 4.52 7.34
CA LEU A 215 -9.00 3.85 7.11
C LEU A 215 -8.79 2.46 6.51
N GLY A 216 -7.94 2.34 5.48
CA GLY A 216 -7.56 1.06 4.88
C GLY A 216 -6.99 0.10 5.91
N ALA A 217 -6.07 0.58 6.75
CA ALA A 217 -5.44 -0.21 7.81
C ALA A 217 -6.46 -0.71 8.85
N VAL A 218 -7.34 0.18 9.32
CA VAL A 218 -8.38 -0.19 10.30
C VAL A 218 -9.36 -1.20 9.70
N LEU A 219 -9.85 -0.97 8.47
CA LEU A 219 -10.80 -1.86 7.81
C LEU A 219 -10.20 -3.24 7.56
N ALA A 220 -8.95 -3.31 7.10
CA ALA A 220 -8.25 -4.58 6.88
C ALA A 220 -8.03 -5.33 8.20
N PHE A 221 -7.55 -4.64 9.24
CA PHE A 221 -7.34 -5.23 10.56
C PHE A 221 -8.65 -5.82 11.14
N LEU A 222 -9.74 -5.04 11.08
CA LEU A 222 -11.05 -5.47 11.59
C LEU A 222 -11.64 -6.60 10.73
N GLY A 223 -11.52 -6.51 9.41
CA GLY A 223 -11.99 -7.52 8.47
C GLY A 223 -11.32 -8.86 8.69
N LEU A 224 -9.99 -8.89 8.75
CA LEU A 224 -9.22 -10.12 9.02
C LEU A 224 -9.48 -10.67 10.42
N THR A 225 -9.64 -9.79 11.42
CA THR A 225 -10.03 -10.21 12.77
C THR A 225 -11.42 -10.85 12.78
N ALA A 226 -12.39 -10.30 12.05
CA ALA A 226 -13.73 -10.87 11.90
C ALA A 226 -13.69 -12.23 11.18
N VAL A 227 -12.90 -12.34 10.10
CA VAL A 227 -12.69 -13.61 9.37
C VAL A 227 -12.08 -14.67 10.28
N ASP A 228 -11.03 -14.34 11.04
CA ASP A 228 -10.40 -15.30 11.95
C ASP A 228 -11.34 -15.71 13.11
N GLN A 229 -12.13 -14.78 13.66
CA GLN A 229 -13.16 -15.12 14.66
C GLN A 229 -14.25 -16.02 14.08
N TRP A 230 -14.71 -15.76 12.86
CA TRP A 230 -15.69 -16.58 12.15
C TRP A 230 -15.16 -17.98 11.83
N LEU A 231 -13.89 -18.10 11.42
CA LEU A 231 -13.22 -19.39 11.22
C LEU A 231 -13.10 -20.17 12.55
N ARG A 232 -12.80 -19.47 13.65
CA ARG A 232 -12.74 -20.07 15.00
C ARG A 232 -14.11 -20.57 15.47
N SER A 233 -15.18 -19.82 15.23
CA SER A 233 -16.53 -20.20 15.67
C SER A 233 -17.06 -21.42 14.92
N ARG A 234 -16.79 -21.55 13.61
CA ARG A 234 -17.20 -22.71 12.80
C ARG A 234 -16.44 -24.01 13.11
N ARG A 235 -15.19 -23.91 13.60
CA ARG A 235 -14.34 -25.08 13.90
C ARG A 235 -14.38 -25.56 15.35
N ARG A 236 -15.19 -24.94 16.23
CA ARG A 236 -15.41 -25.43 17.61
C ARG A 236 -15.94 -26.88 17.68
N SER A 237 -16.51 -27.40 16.60
CA SER A 237 -16.97 -28.81 16.52
C SER A 237 -15.90 -29.83 16.08
N ALA A 238 -14.69 -29.40 15.70
CA ALA A 238 -13.60 -30.28 15.26
C ALA A 238 -12.30 -29.95 15.99
N ALA A 239 -12.25 -30.25 17.29
CA ALA A 239 -11.06 -30.10 18.12
C ALA A 239 -10.03 -31.19 17.78
N VAL A 240 -9.19 -30.94 16.78
CA VAL A 240 -7.94 -31.68 16.57
C VAL A 240 -6.79 -30.74 16.94
N GLN A 241 -5.97 -31.17 17.90
CA GLN A 241 -4.74 -30.48 18.36
C GLN A 241 -3.70 -30.27 17.23
N GLY A 242 -4.03 -30.75 16.03
CA GLY A 242 -3.33 -30.62 14.75
C GLY A 242 -3.77 -29.43 13.86
N ALA A 243 -4.77 -28.62 14.20
CA ALA A 243 -5.29 -27.58 13.29
C ALA A 243 -4.63 -26.19 13.44
N SER A 244 -3.86 -25.96 14.51
CA SER A 244 -3.33 -24.63 14.88
C SER A 244 -2.23 -24.11 13.94
N GLY A 245 -1.16 -24.89 13.71
CA GLY A 245 0.00 -24.45 12.91
C GLY A 245 -0.31 -24.17 11.44
N LEU A 246 -1.07 -25.06 10.78
CA LEU A 246 -1.49 -24.83 9.38
C LEU A 246 -2.45 -23.64 9.25
N ARG A 247 -3.35 -23.46 10.22
CA ARG A 247 -4.22 -22.28 10.26
C ARG A 247 -3.40 -21.01 10.45
N LEU A 248 -2.44 -21.01 11.36
CA LEU A 248 -1.56 -19.86 11.59
C LEU A 248 -0.75 -19.55 10.32
N ALA A 249 -0.16 -20.57 9.68
CA ALA A 249 0.53 -20.42 8.40
C ALA A 249 -0.38 -19.84 7.30
N LEU A 250 -1.64 -20.27 7.22
CA LEU A 250 -2.61 -19.72 6.27
C LEU A 250 -2.97 -18.27 6.59
N MET A 251 -3.18 -17.92 7.87
CA MET A 251 -3.44 -16.53 8.27
C MET A 251 -2.25 -15.62 7.95
N ILE A 252 -1.03 -16.08 8.23
CA ILE A 252 0.21 -15.39 7.86
C ILE A 252 0.27 -15.21 6.35
N ALA A 253 0.03 -16.28 5.58
CA ALA A 253 0.04 -16.22 4.12
C ALA A 253 -1.03 -15.26 3.56
N ILE A 254 -2.23 -15.20 4.15
CA ILE A 254 -3.28 -14.26 3.75
C ILE A 254 -2.85 -12.81 4.06
N GLY A 255 -2.31 -12.55 5.25
CA GLY A 255 -1.88 -11.21 5.64
C GLY A 255 -0.73 -10.71 4.77
N ILE A 256 0.28 -11.56 4.53
CA ILE A 256 1.35 -11.30 3.57
C ILE A 256 0.79 -11.10 2.17
N GLY A 257 -0.13 -11.95 1.71
CA GLY A 257 -0.78 -11.78 0.42
C GLY A 257 -1.45 -10.42 0.25
N LEU A 258 -2.15 -9.94 1.27
CA LEU A 258 -2.76 -8.60 1.23
C LEU A 258 -1.73 -7.47 1.23
N HIS A 259 -0.58 -7.66 1.86
CA HIS A 259 0.54 -6.71 1.77
C HIS A 259 1.16 -6.71 0.36
N ASN A 260 1.43 -7.89 -0.19
CA ASN A 260 2.00 -8.09 -1.53
C ASN A 260 1.08 -7.57 -2.63
N LEU A 261 -0.23 -7.53 -2.40
CA LEU A 261 -1.17 -6.82 -3.27
C LEU A 261 -0.83 -5.32 -3.38
N GLY A 262 -0.49 -4.68 -2.27
CA GLY A 262 -0.06 -3.27 -2.21
C GLY A 262 1.28 -3.05 -2.89
N GLU A 263 2.26 -3.92 -2.65
CA GLU A 263 3.57 -3.88 -3.35
C GLU A 263 3.41 -4.00 -4.86
N GLY A 264 2.61 -4.97 -5.30
CA GLY A 264 2.26 -5.14 -6.70
C GLY A 264 1.66 -3.86 -7.26
N LEU A 265 0.69 -3.25 -6.56
CA LEU A 265 0.06 -2.01 -6.99
C LEU A 265 1.07 -0.87 -7.15
N ALA A 266 2.01 -0.72 -6.20
CA ALA A 266 3.07 0.27 -6.26
C ALA A 266 3.97 0.07 -7.49
N ILE A 267 4.37 -1.17 -7.79
CA ILE A 267 5.12 -1.51 -9.01
C ILE A 267 4.31 -1.15 -10.25
N GLY A 268 3.06 -1.62 -10.34
CA GLY A 268 2.20 -1.37 -11.50
C GLY A 268 1.98 0.11 -11.77
N SER A 269 1.74 0.89 -10.72
CA SER A 269 1.53 2.33 -10.79
C SER A 269 2.80 3.08 -11.21
N ALA A 270 3.96 2.74 -10.62
CA ALA A 270 5.24 3.34 -11.01
C ALA A 270 5.54 3.12 -12.50
N TYR A 271 5.33 1.90 -13.01
CA TYR A 271 5.51 1.62 -14.43
C TYR A 271 4.47 2.30 -15.33
N ALA A 272 3.23 2.49 -14.86
CA ALA A 272 2.18 3.18 -15.63
C ALA A 272 2.38 4.69 -15.74
N VAL A 273 3.02 5.31 -14.74
CA VAL A 273 3.37 6.74 -14.74
C VAL A 273 4.77 6.98 -15.35
N GLY A 274 5.46 5.91 -15.81
CA GLY A 274 6.75 6.02 -16.49
C GLY A 274 7.96 6.13 -15.56
N GLU A 275 7.78 5.97 -14.26
CA GLU A 275 8.83 6.00 -13.23
C GLU A 275 9.59 4.66 -13.16
N LEU A 276 10.32 4.31 -14.22
CA LEU A 276 10.97 3.00 -14.35
C LEU A 276 12.08 2.77 -13.31
N ALA A 277 12.80 3.83 -12.92
CA ALA A 277 13.83 3.74 -11.90
C ALA A 277 13.23 3.35 -10.55
N LEU A 278 12.15 4.04 -10.15
CA LEU A 278 11.36 3.71 -8.97
C LEU A 278 10.81 2.28 -9.08
N GLY A 279 10.17 1.94 -10.21
CA GLY A 279 9.62 0.60 -10.43
C GLY A 279 10.67 -0.53 -10.29
N THR A 280 11.87 -0.34 -10.83
CA THR A 280 12.97 -1.32 -10.75
C THR A 280 13.49 -1.45 -9.31
N PHE A 281 13.67 -0.32 -8.64
CA PHE A 281 14.07 -0.28 -7.23
C PHE A 281 13.07 -1.03 -6.34
N LEU A 282 11.76 -0.76 -6.52
CA LEU A 282 10.68 -1.44 -5.81
C LEU A 282 10.68 -2.95 -6.08
N VAL A 283 10.84 -3.38 -7.34
CA VAL A 283 10.89 -4.81 -7.69
C VAL A 283 12.02 -5.54 -6.95
N ILE A 284 13.22 -4.96 -6.92
CA ILE A 284 14.38 -5.58 -6.26
C ILE A 284 14.17 -5.58 -4.73
N GLY A 285 13.78 -4.43 -4.17
CA GLY A 285 13.53 -4.28 -2.74
C GLY A 285 12.51 -5.29 -2.23
N PHE A 286 11.31 -5.29 -2.81
CA PHE A 286 10.23 -6.21 -2.44
C PHE A 286 10.60 -7.67 -2.67
N ALA A 287 11.32 -8.03 -3.75
CA ALA A 287 11.75 -9.42 -3.95
C ALA A 287 12.66 -9.92 -2.81
N ILE A 288 13.58 -9.09 -2.31
CA ILE A 288 14.43 -9.45 -1.19
C ILE A 288 13.59 -9.61 0.09
N GLN A 289 12.68 -8.65 0.35
CA GLN A 289 11.79 -8.68 1.52
C GLN A 289 10.90 -9.93 1.50
N ASN A 290 10.23 -10.22 0.38
CA ASN A 290 9.34 -11.37 0.18
C ASN A 290 10.04 -12.72 0.34
N THR A 291 11.36 -12.77 0.11
CA THR A 291 12.15 -13.97 0.45
C THR A 291 12.15 -14.22 1.96
N THR A 292 12.29 -13.18 2.78
CA THR A 292 12.27 -13.33 4.24
C THR A 292 10.86 -13.63 4.77
N GLU A 293 9.82 -13.15 4.10
CA GLU A 293 8.42 -13.46 4.41
C GLU A 293 8.07 -14.94 4.17
N GLY A 294 8.70 -15.58 3.19
CA GLY A 294 8.57 -17.02 2.99
C GLY A 294 8.93 -17.84 4.23
N LEU A 295 9.91 -17.39 5.03
CA LEU A 295 10.26 -18.01 6.31
C LEU A 295 9.14 -17.84 7.34
N ALA A 296 8.50 -16.66 7.38
CA ALA A 296 7.38 -16.37 8.26
C ALA A 296 6.20 -17.31 8.01
N VAL A 297 5.87 -17.57 6.74
CA VAL A 297 4.78 -18.48 6.34
C VAL A 297 5.01 -19.90 6.87
N VAL A 298 6.26 -20.39 6.82
CA VAL A 298 6.58 -21.78 7.21
C VAL A 298 7.00 -21.94 8.66
N ALA A 299 7.28 -20.87 9.40
CA ALA A 299 7.68 -20.93 10.80
C ALA A 299 6.71 -21.72 11.70
N PRO A 300 5.37 -21.61 11.55
CA PRO A 300 4.42 -22.41 12.33
C PRO A 300 4.33 -23.89 11.91
N LEU A 301 5.02 -24.29 10.83
CA LEU A 301 4.95 -25.63 10.24
C LEU A 301 6.16 -26.51 10.61
N THR A 302 7.05 -26.04 11.47
CA THR A 302 8.29 -26.74 11.89
C THR A 302 7.99 -28.07 12.59
N GLU A 303 6.91 -28.16 13.35
CA GLU A 303 6.52 -29.41 14.02
C GLU A 303 5.72 -30.39 13.12
N ARG A 304 5.53 -30.07 11.83
CA ARG A 304 4.73 -30.88 10.89
C ARG A 304 5.41 -31.10 9.56
N ARG A 305 4.91 -32.09 8.82
CA ARG A 305 5.27 -32.38 7.43
C ARG A 305 4.06 -32.22 6.49
N PRO A 306 3.60 -30.97 6.24
CA PRO A 306 2.58 -30.72 5.23
C PRO A 306 3.04 -31.25 3.85
N PRO A 307 2.10 -31.72 3.01
CA PRO A 307 2.42 -32.14 1.66
C PRO A 307 2.88 -30.92 0.83
N LEU A 308 3.69 -31.17 -0.21
CA LEU A 308 4.24 -30.13 -1.07
C LEU A 308 3.16 -29.23 -1.68
N LEU A 309 2.02 -29.80 -2.07
CA LEU A 309 0.88 -29.04 -2.59
C LEU A 309 0.32 -28.03 -1.58
N THR A 310 0.35 -28.33 -0.28
CA THR A 310 -0.05 -27.36 0.75
C THR A 310 0.96 -26.23 0.87
N LEU A 311 2.26 -26.51 0.76
CA LEU A 311 3.30 -25.48 0.75
C LEU A 311 3.16 -24.59 -0.50
N LEU A 312 2.99 -25.18 -1.68
CA LEU A 312 2.73 -24.42 -2.90
C LEU A 312 1.46 -23.58 -2.78
N GLY A 313 0.38 -24.14 -2.23
CA GLY A 313 -0.86 -23.39 -1.98
C GLY A 313 -0.66 -22.19 -1.04
N LEU A 314 0.12 -22.35 0.04
CA LEU A 314 0.47 -21.24 0.93
C LEU A 314 1.33 -20.18 0.23
N GLY A 315 2.32 -20.60 -0.55
CA GLY A 315 3.16 -19.69 -1.35
C GLY A 315 2.35 -18.92 -2.39
N LEU A 316 1.36 -19.55 -3.02
CA LEU A 316 0.45 -18.87 -3.94
C LEU A 316 -0.48 -17.89 -3.22
N VAL A 317 -1.02 -18.24 -2.05
CA VAL A 317 -1.87 -17.33 -1.26
C VAL A 317 -1.08 -16.09 -0.83
N ALA A 318 0.19 -16.25 -0.46
CA ALA A 318 1.07 -15.16 -0.07
C ALA A 318 1.64 -14.36 -1.25
N GLY A 319 1.98 -15.00 -2.38
CA GLY A 319 2.69 -14.35 -3.48
C GLY A 319 1.82 -13.92 -4.66
N ALA A 320 0.77 -14.67 -5.01
CA ALA A 320 -0.06 -14.37 -6.19
C ALA A 320 -0.79 -13.03 -6.14
N PRO A 321 -1.20 -12.49 -4.97
CA PRO A 321 -1.79 -11.16 -4.91
C PRO A 321 -0.90 -10.05 -5.47
N ALA A 322 0.44 -10.17 -5.46
CA ALA A 322 1.33 -9.21 -6.11
C ALA A 322 1.09 -9.10 -7.62
N ILE A 323 0.70 -10.19 -8.27
CA ILE A 323 0.32 -10.20 -9.69
C ILE A 323 -0.93 -9.35 -9.91
N LEU A 324 -1.95 -9.57 -9.07
CA LEU A 324 -3.18 -8.78 -9.13
C LEU A 324 -2.89 -7.31 -8.85
N GLY A 325 -2.03 -7.04 -7.87
CA GLY A 325 -1.56 -5.70 -7.52
C GLY A 325 -0.93 -5.03 -8.73
N ALA A 326 0.07 -5.65 -9.36
CA ALA A 326 0.80 -5.07 -10.49
C ALA A 326 -0.09 -4.81 -11.70
N VAL A 327 -1.00 -5.73 -12.01
CA VAL A 327 -1.96 -5.54 -13.11
C VAL A 327 -2.96 -4.43 -12.81
N LEU A 328 -3.47 -4.36 -11.57
CA LEU A 328 -4.39 -3.29 -11.15
C LEU A 328 -3.68 -1.94 -11.11
N GLY A 329 -2.48 -1.88 -10.52
CA GLY A 329 -1.65 -0.67 -10.44
C GLY A 329 -1.33 -0.10 -11.81
N ALA A 330 -1.14 -0.97 -12.80
CA ALA A 330 -0.94 -0.58 -14.19
C ALA A 330 -2.14 0.12 -14.86
N THR A 331 -3.31 0.08 -14.22
CA THR A 331 -4.54 0.77 -14.67
C THR A 331 -4.99 1.88 -13.73
N VAL A 332 -4.47 1.91 -12.51
CA VAL A 332 -4.88 2.82 -11.45
C VAL A 332 -3.88 3.98 -11.36
N ASN A 333 -4.30 5.13 -11.89
CA ASN A 333 -3.57 6.39 -11.77
C ASN A 333 -4.13 7.27 -10.64
N ASN A 334 -4.74 6.65 -9.63
CA ASN A 334 -5.35 7.38 -8.52
C ASN A 334 -4.53 7.16 -7.23
N ALA A 335 -3.83 8.20 -6.80
CA ALA A 335 -3.01 8.19 -5.60
C ALA A 335 -3.83 7.92 -4.32
N GLU A 336 -5.10 8.34 -4.27
CA GLU A 336 -5.99 8.09 -3.12
C GLU A 336 -6.31 6.59 -2.98
N LEU A 337 -6.57 5.91 -4.10
CA LEU A 337 -6.80 4.46 -4.12
C LEU A 337 -5.51 3.69 -3.76
N SER A 338 -4.37 4.17 -4.25
CA SER A 338 -3.07 3.58 -3.92
C SER A 338 -2.72 3.72 -2.44
N ALA A 339 -2.96 4.89 -1.85
CA ALA A 339 -2.81 5.13 -0.42
C ALA A 339 -3.75 4.25 0.42
N LEU A 340 -5.01 4.10 0.01
CA LEU A 340 -5.97 3.21 0.68
C LEU A 340 -5.48 1.76 0.68
N LEU A 341 -4.98 1.26 -0.46
CA LEU A 341 -4.53 -0.12 -0.62
C LEU A 341 -3.22 -0.40 0.14
N LEU A 342 -2.29 0.55 0.19
CA LEU A 342 -1.13 0.48 1.08
C LEU A 342 -1.56 0.39 2.54
N GLY A 343 -2.54 1.22 2.94
CA GLY A 343 -3.18 1.15 4.24
C GLY A 343 -3.74 -0.25 4.55
N VAL A 344 -4.47 -0.85 3.60
CA VAL A 344 -4.98 -2.23 3.72
C VAL A 344 -3.86 -3.24 4.01
N GLY A 345 -2.73 -3.13 3.31
CA GLY A 345 -1.55 -3.97 3.56
C GLY A 345 -0.99 -3.81 4.97
N VAL A 346 -0.81 -2.57 5.44
CA VAL A 346 -0.37 -2.28 6.82
C VAL A 346 -1.32 -2.90 7.85
N GLY A 347 -2.63 -2.70 7.69
CA GLY A 347 -3.63 -3.27 8.58
C GLY A 347 -3.60 -4.80 8.63
N ALA A 348 -3.33 -5.44 7.49
CA ALA A 348 -3.18 -6.89 7.41
C ALA A 348 -1.94 -7.39 8.16
N ILE A 349 -0.79 -6.74 7.99
CA ILE A 349 0.44 -7.08 8.72
C ILE A 349 0.25 -6.93 10.23
N VAL A 350 -0.29 -5.79 10.68
CA VAL A 350 -0.54 -5.56 12.11
C VAL A 350 -1.45 -6.64 12.69
N GLN A 351 -2.46 -7.07 11.94
CA GLN A 351 -3.34 -8.15 12.36
C GLN A 351 -2.59 -9.48 12.53
N VAL A 352 -1.69 -9.82 11.59
CA VAL A 352 -0.85 -11.02 11.69
C VAL A 352 0.10 -10.95 12.88
N ILE A 353 0.73 -9.79 13.14
CA ILE A 353 1.60 -9.61 14.31
C ILE A 353 0.81 -9.94 15.60
N VAL A 354 -0.40 -9.40 15.74
CA VAL A 354 -1.27 -9.67 16.90
C VAL A 354 -1.58 -11.17 17.05
N GLN A 355 -1.62 -11.93 15.95
CA GLN A 355 -1.82 -13.38 16.00
C GLN A 355 -0.57 -14.17 16.38
N ILE A 356 0.63 -13.70 16.03
CA ILE A 356 1.90 -14.39 16.33
C ILE A 356 2.38 -14.07 17.75
N VAL A 357 2.18 -12.85 18.24
CA VAL A 357 2.66 -12.40 19.56
C VAL A 357 2.31 -13.35 20.71
N PRO A 358 1.09 -13.93 20.80
CA PRO A 358 0.78 -14.93 21.83
C PRO A 358 1.66 -16.18 21.79
N SER A 359 2.13 -16.60 20.60
CA SER A 359 3.04 -17.75 20.41
C SER A 359 4.48 -17.47 20.86
N LEU A 360 4.81 -16.21 21.14
CA LEU A 360 6.13 -15.80 21.65
C LEU A 360 6.28 -15.98 23.16
N ARG A 361 5.19 -16.26 23.88
CA ARG A 361 5.23 -16.44 25.34
C ARG A 361 5.91 -17.76 25.72
N GLU A 362 6.54 -17.77 26.89
CA GLU A 362 7.04 -18.97 27.54
C GLU A 362 5.92 -19.97 27.85
N PRO A 363 6.23 -21.26 28.12
CA PRO A 363 5.22 -22.27 28.48
C PRO A 363 4.39 -21.89 29.71
N ASP A 364 4.89 -20.98 30.56
CA ASP A 364 4.16 -20.41 31.69
C ASP A 364 3.01 -19.46 31.28
N GLY A 365 2.97 -19.05 29.99
CA GLY A 365 1.98 -18.15 29.39
C GLY A 365 2.04 -16.70 29.87
N LYS A 366 3.01 -16.36 30.73
CA LYS A 366 3.09 -15.08 31.45
C LYS A 366 4.34 -14.27 31.10
N SER A 367 5.45 -14.94 30.78
CA SER A 367 6.72 -14.28 30.49
C SER A 367 7.13 -14.42 29.02
N VAL A 368 7.98 -13.50 28.55
CA VAL A 368 8.65 -13.57 27.25
C VAL A 368 10.14 -13.62 27.54
N ALA A 369 10.84 -14.62 27.01
CA ALA A 369 12.29 -14.73 27.23
C ALA A 369 13.05 -13.58 26.55
N VAL A 370 14.18 -13.20 27.16
CA VAL A 370 15.11 -12.21 26.59
C VAL A 370 15.59 -12.63 25.20
N SER A 371 15.80 -13.92 24.96
CA SER A 371 16.16 -14.44 23.63
C SER A 371 15.07 -14.19 22.57
N THR A 372 13.80 -14.19 22.99
CA THR A 372 12.67 -13.91 22.10
C THR A 372 12.59 -12.42 21.78
N LEU A 373 12.80 -11.55 22.77
CA LEU A 373 12.94 -10.10 22.52
C LEU A 373 14.12 -9.79 21.60
N GLY A 374 15.27 -10.44 21.82
CA GLY A 374 16.43 -10.36 20.94
C GLY A 374 16.11 -10.81 19.51
N GLY A 375 15.26 -11.83 19.33
CA GLY A 375 14.74 -12.23 18.03
C GLY A 375 13.96 -11.11 17.33
N VAL A 376 13.05 -10.41 18.02
CA VAL A 376 12.34 -9.24 17.47
C VAL A 376 13.32 -8.17 17.02
N SER A 377 14.31 -7.85 17.85
CA SER A 377 15.36 -6.87 17.50
C SER A 377 16.18 -7.31 16.28
N ILE A 378 16.53 -8.59 16.18
CA ILE A 378 17.22 -9.14 15.00
C ILE A 378 16.35 -8.97 13.75
N GLY A 379 15.04 -9.27 13.82
CA GLY A 379 14.13 -9.05 12.70
C GLY A 379 14.11 -7.60 12.23
N LEU A 380 13.96 -6.65 13.15
CA LEU A 380 14.01 -5.22 12.83
C LEU A 380 15.35 -4.83 12.19
N LEU A 381 16.46 -5.31 12.74
CA LEU A 381 17.81 -5.01 12.23
C LEU A 381 18.06 -5.63 10.86
N VAL A 382 17.58 -6.85 10.61
CA VAL A 382 17.71 -7.51 9.30
C VAL A 382 16.93 -6.75 8.25
N MET A 383 15.70 -6.33 8.53
CA MET A 383 14.93 -5.50 7.59
C MET A 383 15.58 -4.14 7.36
N TYR A 384 16.00 -3.47 8.43
CA TYR A 384 16.69 -2.19 8.31
C TYR A 384 17.97 -2.30 7.47
N ALA A 385 18.80 -3.32 7.72
CA ALA A 385 20.00 -3.58 6.93
C ALA A 385 19.67 -3.94 5.47
N THR A 386 18.55 -4.63 5.24
CA THR A 386 18.08 -4.94 3.88
C THR A 386 17.67 -3.67 3.15
N GLY A 387 16.94 -2.76 3.80
CA GLY A 387 16.61 -1.44 3.25
C GLY A 387 17.86 -0.62 2.92
N LEU A 388 18.89 -0.66 3.78
CA LEU A 388 20.19 -0.02 3.50
C LEU A 388 20.90 -0.63 2.28
N LEU A 389 20.84 -1.95 2.09
CA LEU A 389 21.44 -2.60 0.92
C LEU A 389 20.71 -2.32 -0.38
N VAL A 390 19.40 -2.06 -0.31
CA VAL A 390 18.60 -1.71 -1.49
C VAL A 390 18.82 -0.25 -1.88
N THR A 391 19.09 0.63 -0.91
CA THR A 391 19.33 2.07 -1.12
C THR A 391 20.78 2.46 -1.43
N ALA A 392 21.73 1.56 -1.20
CA ALA A 392 23.16 1.73 -1.51
C ALA A 392 23.50 1.24 -2.91
#